data_AF-A0A381VQY0-F1
#
_entry.id   AF-A0A381VQY0-F1
#
_cell.length_a   1.000
_cell.length_b   1.000
_cell.length_c   1.000
_cell.angle_alpha   90.00
_cell.angle_beta   90.00
_cell.angle_gamma   90.00
#
_symmetry.space_group_name_H-M   'P 1'
#
loop_
_entity.id
_entity.type
_entity.pdbx_description
1 polymer ?
#
loop_
_entity_poly.entity_id
_entity_poly.type
_entity_poly.pdbx_seq_one_letter_code
_entity_poly.pdbx_strand_id
1 'polypeptide(L)' 'MNSIFPVVEASVPAVGRRGWPSLVGIILAVVILYGVGFAHNDSLHHAAHDTRHSAAFPCH' A
#
# COMPACT_ATOMS: atom_id res chain seq x y z
N MET A 1 18.93 27.17 -5.48
CA MET A 1 18.12 26.39 -6.43
C MET A 1 17.27 25.43 -5.61
N ASN A 2 15.96 25.66 -5.62
CA ASN A 2 14.99 25.02 -4.75
C ASN A 2 14.30 23.88 -5.51
N SER A 3 14.34 22.65 -4.99
CA SER A 3 13.35 21.60 -5.29
C SER A 3 12.73 21.21 -3.95
N ILE A 4 11.52 21.67 -3.59
CA ILE A 4 10.23 21.38 -4.22
C ILE A 4 10.08 19.88 -4.50
N PHE A 5 10.14 19.07 -3.45
CA PHE A 5 9.32 17.87 -3.38
C PHE A 5 8.64 17.89 -2.01
N PRO A 6 7.32 18.12 -1.92
CA PRO A 6 6.62 17.83 -0.68
C PRO A 6 6.70 16.32 -0.50
N VAL A 7 7.45 15.85 0.51
CA VAL A 7 7.09 14.59 1.15
C VAL A 7 5.63 14.76 1.50
N VAL A 8 4.79 13.95 0.86
CA VAL A 8 3.37 13.83 1.16
C VAL A 8 3.30 13.42 2.63
N GLU A 9 3.28 14.38 3.54
CA GLU A 9 2.59 14.22 4.80
C GLU A 9 1.15 13.99 4.39
N ALA A 10 0.76 12.72 4.33
CA ALA A 10 -0.64 12.32 4.26
C ALA A 10 -1.30 12.78 5.56
N SER A 11 -1.52 14.09 5.66
CA SER A 11 -2.43 14.70 6.60
C SER A 11 -3.82 14.28 6.14
N VAL A 12 -4.27 13.11 6.60
CA VAL A 12 -5.66 12.72 6.45
C VAL A 12 -6.46 13.64 7.37
N PRO A 13 -7.23 14.61 6.86
CA PRO A 13 -8.10 15.39 7.73
C PRO A 13 -9.18 14.43 8.25
N ALA A 14 -9.07 14.05 9.53
CA ALA A 14 -10.13 13.34 10.23
C ALA A 14 -11.28 14.33 10.57
N VAL A 15 -11.88 14.93 9.55
CA VAL A 15 -13.06 15.79 9.70
C VAL A 15 -14.30 14.94 9.40
N GLY A 16 -15.03 14.60 10.47
CA GLY A 16 -16.23 13.77 10.41
C GLY A 16 -15.97 12.29 10.70
N ARG A 17 -16.21 11.86 11.95
CA ARG A 17 -16.03 10.47 12.43
C ARG A 17 -17.07 9.51 11.83
N ARG A 18 -17.01 9.25 10.53
CA ARG A 18 -17.45 7.98 9.94
C ARG A 18 -16.18 7.12 9.89
N GLY A 19 -15.91 6.31 10.92
CA GLY A 19 -14.73 5.42 10.96
C GLY A 19 -14.79 4.25 9.97
N TRP A 20 -15.88 4.15 9.23
CA TRP A 20 -16.15 3.12 8.22
C TRP A 20 -15.08 2.99 7.12
N PRO A 21 -14.60 4.08 6.47
CA PRO A 21 -13.58 3.95 5.44
C PRO A 21 -12.24 3.49 6.00
N SER A 22 -11.85 3.95 7.21
CA SER A 22 -10.64 3.47 7.89
C SER A 22 -10.72 1.98 8.22
N LEU A 23 -11.86 1.52 8.74
CA LEU A 23 -12.08 0.10 9.05
C LEU A 23 -12.02 -0.76 7.79
N VAL A 24 -12.69 -0.34 6.72
CA VAL A 24 -12.66 -1.03 5.42
C VAL A 24 -11.24 -1.07 4.87
N GLY A 25 -10.48 0.03 4.96
CA GLY A 25 -9.08 0.08 4.55
C GLY A 25 -8.19 -0.90 5.32
N ILE A 26 -8.35 -0.98 6.64
CA ILE A 26 -7.60 -1.93 7.49
C ILE A 26 -7.93 -3.37 7.11
N ILE A 27 -9.22 -3.69 6.96
CA ILE A 27 -9.66 -5.03 6.57
C ILE A 27 -9.09 -5.40 5.19
N LEU A 28 -9.17 -4.49 4.23
CA LEU A 28 -8.63 -4.71 2.88
C LEU A 28 -7.12 -4.95 2.92
N ALA A 29 -6.38 -4.17 3.70
CA ALA A 29 -4.94 -4.36 3.85
C ALA A 29 -4.60 -5.75 4.41
N VAL A 30 -5.31 -6.19 5.45
CA VAL A 30 -5.12 -7.54 6.03
C VAL A 30 -5.44 -8.63 5.01
N VAL A 31 -6.52 -8.49 4.26
CA VAL A 31 -6.91 -9.45 3.20
C VAL A 31 -5.84 -9.56 2.12
N ILE A 32 -5.29 -8.43 1.66
CA ILE A 32 -4.24 -8.43 0.63
C ILE A 32 -2.96 -9.08 1.16
N LEU A 33 -2.50 -8.68 2.35
CA LEU A 33 -1.26 -9.22 2.94
C LEU A 33 -1.35 -10.73 3.17
N TYR A 34 -2.46 -11.20 3.75
CA TYR A 34 -2.65 -12.62 4.02
C TYR A 34 -2.94 -13.42 2.75
N GLY A 35 -3.77 -12.86 1.87
CA GLY A 35 -4.18 -13.50 0.62
C GLY A 35 -3.02 -13.75 -0.32
N VAL A 36 -2.07 -12.81 -0.44
CA VAL A 36 -0.90 -13.00 -1.29
C VAL A 36 0.25 -13.73 -0.56
N GLY A 37 0.40 -13.52 0.75
CA GLY A 37 1.45 -14.17 1.55
C GLY A 37 1.27 -15.69 1.68
N PHE A 38 0.03 -16.18 1.73
CA PHE A 38 -0.31 -17.61 1.83
C PHE A 38 -1.02 -18.15 0.59
N ALA A 39 -0.89 -17.45 -0.54
CA ALA A 39 -1.51 -17.86 -1.79
C ALA A 39 -0.95 -19.23 -2.22
N HIS A 40 -1.83 -20.20 -2.50
CA HIS A 40 -1.41 -21.49 -3.05
C HIS A 40 -1.03 -21.40 -4.54
N ASN A 41 -1.36 -20.28 -5.19
CA ASN A 41 -1.01 -20.05 -6.58
C ASN A 41 0.28 -19.23 -6.68
N ASP A 42 1.29 -19.84 -7.30
CA ASP A 42 2.62 -19.25 -7.47
C ASP A 42 2.57 -17.88 -8.14
N SER A 43 1.62 -17.65 -9.06
CA SER A 43 1.48 -16.37 -9.76
C SER A 43 1.17 -15.19 -8.83
N LEU A 44 0.30 -15.36 -7.81
CA LEU A 44 0.01 -14.26 -6.89
C LEU A 44 1.18 -14.00 -5.96
N HIS A 45 1.81 -15.05 -5.45
CA HIS A 45 2.98 -14.92 -4.58
C HIS A 45 4.16 -14.25 -5.31
N HIS A 46 4.43 -14.67 -6.54
CA HIS A 46 5.44 -14.03 -7.40
C HIS A 46 5.09 -12.58 -7.73
N ALA A 47 3.81 -12.27 -8.02
CA ALA A 47 3.41 -10.89 -8.27
C ALA A 47 3.66 -9.95 -7.07
N ALA A 48 3.47 -10.41 -5.82
CA ALA A 48 3.88 -9.63 -4.66
C ALA A 48 5.40 -9.51 -4.51
N HIS A 49 6.15 -10.56 -4.85
CA HIS A 49 7.60 -10.46 -4.89
C HIS A 49 8.09 -9.50 -5.98
N ASP A 50 7.41 -9.40 -7.10
CA ASP A 50 7.74 -8.46 -8.16
C ASP A 50 7.35 -7.02 -7.77
N THR A 51 6.23 -6.83 -7.08
CA THR A 51 5.81 -5.49 -6.64
C THR A 51 6.82 -4.85 -5.68
N ARG A 52 7.49 -5.61 -4.80
CA ARG A 52 8.57 -5.05 -3.96
C ARG A 52 9.80 -4.63 -4.79
N HIS A 53 10.06 -5.30 -5.91
CA HIS A 53 11.14 -4.94 -6.83
C HIS A 53 10.77 -3.71 -7.68
N SER A 54 9.49 -3.52 -8.01
CA SER A 54 8.99 -2.32 -8.70
C SER A 54 8.73 -1.13 -7.76
N ALA A 55 8.45 -1.38 -6.47
CA ALA A 55 8.19 -0.35 -5.47
C ALA A 55 9.48 0.32 -4.96
N ALA A 56 10.61 -0.38 -5.05
CA ALA A 56 11.91 0.27 -5.10
C ALA A 56 12.04 0.89 -6.50
N PHE A 57 11.68 2.18 -6.60
CA PHE A 57 11.86 2.99 -7.81
C PHE A 57 13.15 2.65 -8.57
N PRO A 58 13.15 2.73 -9.91
CA PRO A 58 14.27 2.29 -10.74
C PRO A 58 15.59 2.90 -10.26
N CYS A 59 16.66 2.10 -10.26
CA CYS A 59 18.03 2.60 -10.10
C CYS A 59 18.54 3.35 -11.35
N HIS A 60 17.63 3.97 -12.11
CA HIS A 60 17.92 4.95 -13.14
C HIS A 60 16.74 5.91 -13.35
#